data_AF-A0A7C1S7Q9-F1
#
_entry.id   AF-A0A7C1S7Q9-F1
#
_cell.length_a   1.000
_cell.length_b   1.000
_cell.length_c   1.000
_cell.angle_alpha   90.00
_cell.angle_beta   90.00
_cell.angle_gamma   90.00
#
_symmetry.space_group_name_H-M   'P 1'
#
loop_
_entity.id
_entity.type
_entity.pdbx_description
1 polymer ?
#
loop_
_entity_poly.entity_id
_entity_poly.type
_entity_poly.pdbx_seq_one_letter_code
_entity_poly.pdbx_strand_id
1 'polypeptide(L)' 'MYTTNPRMPRLRAQAVNMVRSGKSVSGVARYFGYSKSAVSKWCQKVIYGGVHEIPTRSSRPHHHPNEL' A
#
# COMPACT_ATOMS: atom_id res chain seq x y z
N MET A 1 -8.45 0.91 10.11
CA MET A 1 -8.76 2.25 9.59
C MET A 1 -8.83 2.17 8.06
N TYR A 2 -10.03 2.18 7.49
CA TYR A 2 -10.24 2.14 6.04
C TYR A 2 -10.02 3.56 5.50
N THR A 3 -8.91 3.78 4.80
CA THR A 3 -8.58 5.12 4.30
C THR A 3 -9.16 5.30 2.90
N THR A 4 -10.06 6.26 2.75
CA THR A 4 -10.70 6.66 1.49
C THR A 4 -9.88 7.71 0.74
N ASN A 5 -8.66 7.99 1.19
CA ASN A 5 -7.84 9.05 0.59
C ASN A 5 -7.46 8.67 -0.86
N PRO A 6 -7.89 9.44 -1.88
CA PRO A 6 -7.66 9.13 -3.28
C PRO A 6 -6.18 9.17 -3.68
N ARG A 7 -5.33 9.82 -2.89
CA ARG A 7 -3.87 9.88 -3.12
C ARG A 7 -3.12 8.65 -2.61
N MET A 8 -3.79 7.76 -1.88
CA MET A 8 -3.17 6.59 -1.25
C MET A 8 -2.50 5.62 -2.23
N PRO A 9 -3.07 5.30 -3.40
CA PRO A 9 -2.42 4.39 -4.35
C PRO A 9 -1.03 4.87 -4.75
N ARG A 10 -0.90 6.17 -4.99
CA ARG A 10 0.35 6.83 -5.38
C ARG A 10 1.34 6.94 -4.22
N LEU A 11 0.87 7.24 -3.01
CA LEU A 11 1.72 7.26 -1.81
C LEU A 11 2.33 5.89 -1.49
N ARG A 12 1.51 4.82 -1.59
CA ARG A 12 1.99 3.44 -1.40
C ARG A 12 3.05 3.08 -2.43
N ALA A 13 2.80 3.42 -3.69
CA ALA A 13 3.76 3.22 -4.78
C ALA A 13 5.07 3.97 -4.56
N GLN A 14 4.99 5.23 -4.15
CA GLN A 14 6.17 6.05 -3.83
C GLN A 14 6.97 5.48 -2.66
N ALA A 15 6.30 5.02 -1.60
CA ALA A 15 6.95 4.37 -0.48
C ALA A 15 7.70 3.09 -0.91
N VAL A 16 7.08 2.25 -1.74
CA VAL A 16 7.72 1.03 -2.27
C VAL A 16 8.91 1.37 -3.16
N ASN A 17 8.78 2.34 -4.07
CA ASN A 17 9.89 2.77 -4.93
C ASN A 17 11.06 3.31 -4.11
N MET A 18 10.78 4.03 -3.01
CA MET A 18 11.80 4.57 -2.12
C MET A 18 12.52 3.45 -1.33
N VAL A 19 11.82 2.38 -0.95
CA VAL A 19 12.47 1.19 -0.36
C VAL A 19 13.32 0.48 -1.40
N ARG A 20 12.80 0.30 -2.63
CA ARG A 20 13.53 -0.36 -3.73
C ARG A 20 14.75 0.44 -4.20
N SER A 21 14.74 1.76 -4.03
CA SER A 21 15.91 2.61 -4.29
C SER A 21 16.97 2.55 -3.18
N GLY A 22 16.84 1.63 -2.21
CA GLY A 22 17.84 1.37 -1.16
C GLY A 22 17.55 2.03 0.20
N LYS A 23 16.43 2.74 0.38
CA LYS A 23 16.09 3.25 1.73
C LYS A 23 15.53 2.14 2.62
N SER A 24 15.78 2.24 3.92
CA SER A 24 15.23 1.29 4.89
C SER A 24 13.72 1.43 5.06
N VAL A 25 13.01 0.31 5.23
CA VAL A 25 11.56 0.28 5.51
C VAL A 25 11.21 1.15 6.72
N SER A 26 12.07 1.16 7.74
CA SER A 26 11.89 1.99 8.94
C SER A 26 11.95 3.50 8.65
N GLY A 27 12.91 3.93 7.83
CA GLY A 27 13.04 5.33 7.43
C GLY A 27 11.86 5.80 6.58
N VAL A 28 11.46 4.98 5.61
CA VAL A 28 10.30 5.26 4.75
C VAL A 28 9.00 5.32 5.57
N ALA A 29 8.80 4.37 6.49
CA ALA A 29 7.65 4.37 7.39
C ALA A 29 7.57 5.66 8.23
N ARG A 30 8.70 6.12 8.79
CA ARG A 30 8.77 7.37 9.55
C ARG A 30 8.49 8.60 8.69
N TYR A 31 9.03 8.63 7.47
CA TYR A 31 8.85 9.74 6.54
C TYR A 31 7.38 9.93 6.13
N PHE A 32 6.68 8.83 5.84
CA PHE A 32 5.27 8.87 5.42
C PHE A 32 4.26 8.80 6.58
N GLY A 33 4.72 8.61 7.83
CA GLY A 33 3.83 8.48 8.99
C GLY A 33 3.02 7.17 9.04
N TYR A 34 3.56 6.08 8.51
CA TYR A 34 2.93 4.75 8.56
C TYR A 34 3.72 3.76 9.42
N SER A 35 3.11 2.63 9.74
CA SER A 35 3.82 1.54 10.40
C SER A 35 4.76 0.81 9.45
N LYS A 36 5.85 0.25 9.99
CA LYS A 36 6.80 -0.60 9.23
C LYS A 36 6.09 -1.79 8.58
N SER A 37 5.11 -2.37 9.28
CA SER A 37 4.33 -3.51 8.79
C SER A 37 3.45 -3.14 7.59
N ALA A 38 2.91 -1.92 7.53
CA ALA A 38 2.15 -1.45 6.38
C ALA A 38 3.04 -1.33 5.13
N VAL A 39 4.20 -0.68 5.27
CA VAL A 39 5.16 -0.52 4.16
C VAL A 39 5.67 -1.88 3.68
N SER A 40 5.99 -2.80 4.59
CA SER A 40 6.40 -4.17 4.23
C SER A 40 5.32 -4.90 3.41
N LYS A 41 4.05 -4.82 3.82
CA LYS A 41 2.93 -5.40 3.04
C LYS A 41 2.77 -4.78 1.65
N TRP A 42 3.07 -3.49 1.48
CA TRP A 42 3.05 -2.85 0.16
C TRP A 42 4.19 -3.35 -0.72
N CYS A 43 5.39 -3.51 -0.15
CA CYS A 43 6.53 -4.10 -0.86
C CYS A 43 6.22 -5.54 -1.31
N GLN A 44 5.54 -6.35 -0.49
CA GLN A 44 5.15 -7.72 -0.85
C GLN A 44 4.11 -7.76 -1.99
N LYS A 45 3.22 -6.76 -2.07
CA LYS A 45 2.22 -6.67 -3.15
C LYS A 45 2.84 -6.36 -4.51
N VAL A 46 4.00 -5.72 -4.53
CA VAL A 46 4.73 -5.40 -5.76
C VAL A 46 5.85 -6.40 -5.89
N ILE A 47 5.68 -7.40 -6.75
CA ILE A 47 6.67 -8.49 -6.89
C ILE A 47 7.83 -8.01 -7.80
N TYR A 48 7.55 -7.26 -8.87
CA TYR A 48 8.54 -6.85 -9.87
C TYR A 48 8.54 -5.33 -10.15
N GLY A 49 9.72 -4.76 -10.42
CA GLY A 49 9.89 -3.38 -10.92
C GLY A 49 9.53 -2.22 -9.99
N GLY A 50 9.65 -0.99 -10.50
CA GLY A 50 9.00 0.17 -9.90
C GLY A 50 7.50 0.12 -10.16
N VAL A 51 6.68 0.59 -9.22
CA VAL A 51 5.22 0.64 -9.37
C VAL A 51 4.75 2.09 -9.42
N HIS A 52 3.82 2.39 -10.33
CA HIS A 52 3.19 3.70 -10.43
C HIS A 52 2.09 3.87 -9.36
N GLU A 53 1.29 2.81 -9.12
CA GLU A 53 0.13 2.85 -8.21
C GLU A 53 -0.13 1.50 -7.52
N ILE A 54 -0.45 1.53 -6.22
CA ILE A 54 -0.93 0.34 -5.48
C ILE A 54 -2.39 0.58 -5.06
N PRO A 55 -3.37 0.18 -5.88
CA PRO A 55 -4.78 0.51 -5.66
C PRO A 55 -5.28 -0.06 -4.33
N THR A 56 -6.16 0.71 -3.67
CA THR A 56 -6.94 0.16 -2.56
C THR A 56 -7.95 -0.81 -3.16
N ARG A 57 -7.82 -2.10 -2.85
CA ARG A 57 -8.88 -3.06 -3.19
C ARG A 57 -10.09 -2.77 -2.30
N SER A 58 -11.28 -2.87 -2.88
CA SER A 58 -12.52 -2.73 -2.14
C SER A 58 -12.49 -3.67 -0.93
N SER A 59 -12.90 -3.16 0.23
CA SER A 59 -13.12 -3.99 1.42
C SER A 59 -14.57 -4.46 1.51
N ARG A 60 -15.40 -4.17 0.48
CA ARG A 60 -16.78 -4.69 0.43
C ARG A 60 -16.73 -6.22 0.38
N PRO A 61 -17.58 -6.91 1.15
CA PRO A 61 -17.81 -8.33 0.99
C PRO A 61 -18.14 -8.63 -0.47
N HIS A 62 -17.54 -9.68 -1.03
CA HIS A 62 -17.88 -10.14 -2.38
C HIS A 62 -19.27 -10.77 -2.43
N HIS A 63 -19.73 -11.32 -1.30
CA HIS A 63 -21.02 -11.98 -1.16
C HIS A 63 -21.82 -11.31 -0.04
N HIS A 64 -23.13 -11.19 -0.24
CA HIS A 64 -24.06 -10.72 0.78
C HIS A 64 -25.07 -11.84 1.06
N PRO A 65 -25.55 -12.03 2.31
CA PRO A 65 -26.50 -13.08 2.66
C PRO A 65 -27.85 -13.09 1.90
N ASN A 66 -28.11 -12.12 1.01
CA ASN A 66 -29.32 -12.05 0.16
C ASN A 66 -28.99 -12.17 -1.34
N GLU A 67 -27.83 -12.71 -1.69
CA GLU A 67 -27.43 -13.04 -3.08
C GLU A 67 -28.06 -14.37 -3.51
N LEU A 68 -29.40 -14.41 -3.63
CA LEU A 68 -30.16 -15.52 -4.19
C LEU A 68 -30.81 -15.09 -5.51
#